data_AF-A0AA39W429-F1
#
_entry.id   AF-A0AA39W429-F1
#
_cell.length_a   1.000
_cell.length_b   1.000
_cell.length_c   1.000
_cell.angle_alpha   90.00
_cell.angle_beta   90.00
_cell.angle_gamma   90.00
#
_symmetry.space_group_name_H-M   'P 1'
#
loop_
_entity.id
_entity.type
_entity.pdbx_description
1 polymer ?
#
loop_
_entity_poly.entity_id
_entity_poly.type
_entity_poly.pdbx_seq_one_letter_code
_entity_poly.pdbx_strand_id
1 'polypeptide(L)'
;MESQAEKEIPESKSLEKHQTSIDLNGDKEVDDNPIEEVRLTVPITDDPSLPSLTFRTWVLGITSCCLLAFVNQFFSYRQNALSVGSISAQILVLPVGQLMAATLPSKKIEVPFTKWSFSMNPGPFNLKEHVLITIFASCGSSNVYAVGIITIVKAFYIRSLHPVAAMLLVQTTQLLGYGWAGLFRKYLVDSPYMWWPANLVQVSLFRALHENEKRIRGGLTRLQFFLIVFISSFAYYIVPGYLFPSLSALSFICLIWKDSITAQKLGSGLGGLGIGSFGLDWSTVAGFLGSPLATPFFVIANILVGFFLFLYVLIPIAYWSNAYDAERFPLFSAHTFDSTGKIYNITRILNDKAFDLNIDAYDNYSKLYLSVMFAFTYGLCFAYLMASISHVALFDGK
;
A
#
# COMPACT_ATOMS: atom_id res chain seq x y z
N MET A 1 -15.08 -31.47 62.59
CA MET A 1 -16.17 -31.88 61.70
C MET A 1 -16.01 -31.05 60.45
N GLU A 2 -15.15 -31.49 59.54
CA GLU A 2 -15.46 -32.16 58.26
C GLU A 2 -15.04 -31.14 57.17
N SER A 3 -14.29 -31.41 56.11
CA SER A 3 -13.86 -32.66 55.48
C SER A 3 -12.72 -32.33 54.48
N GLN A 4 -11.75 -33.25 54.36
CA GLN A 4 -11.01 -33.75 53.16
C GLN A 4 -10.42 -32.76 52.12
N ALA A 5 -9.09 -32.80 51.89
CA ALA A 5 -8.36 -33.50 50.78
C ALA A 5 -8.61 -32.84 49.40
N GLU A 6 -7.65 -32.54 48.51
CA GLU A 6 -6.53 -33.34 48.02
C GLU A 6 -5.60 -32.46 47.11
N LYS A 7 -4.40 -32.99 46.83
CA LYS A 7 -3.20 -32.48 46.13
C LYS A 7 -3.35 -31.69 44.80
N GLU A 8 -2.41 -30.76 44.55
CA GLU A 8 -1.53 -30.74 43.36
C GLU A 8 -0.33 -29.75 43.48
N ILE A 9 0.71 -29.99 42.68
CA ILE A 9 2.13 -29.61 42.82
C ILE A 9 2.49 -28.41 41.87
N PRO A 10 3.75 -27.93 41.79
CA PRO A 10 4.24 -26.64 42.26
C PRO A 10 4.30 -25.53 41.19
N GLU A 11 4.13 -24.27 41.61
CA GLU A 11 4.47 -23.08 40.83
C GLU A 11 5.97 -23.03 40.47
N SER A 12 6.28 -23.07 39.18
CA SER A 12 7.60 -22.75 38.65
C SER A 12 7.72 -21.24 38.41
N LYS A 13 8.53 -20.59 39.25
CA LYS A 13 9.14 -19.27 39.06
C LYS A 13 9.59 -19.02 37.62
N SER A 14 9.24 -17.87 37.05
CA SER A 14 10.21 -16.81 36.68
C SER A 14 9.60 -15.81 35.69
N LEU A 15 9.49 -14.53 36.10
CA LEU A 15 9.97 -13.33 35.40
C LEU A 15 9.37 -12.06 36.03
N GLU A 16 9.53 -11.91 37.34
CA GLU A 16 9.55 -10.57 37.95
C GLU A 16 10.96 -9.99 37.76
N LYS A 17 11.14 -9.16 36.73
CA LYS A 17 12.11 -8.05 36.79
C LYS A 17 11.86 -7.07 35.65
N HIS A 18 11.10 -6.02 35.93
CA HIS A 18 11.30 -4.62 35.51
C HIS A 18 10.11 -3.80 36.05
N GLN A 19 9.97 -3.73 37.38
CA GLN A 19 9.13 -2.72 38.02
C GLN A 19 10.02 -1.53 38.35
N THR A 20 9.97 -0.52 37.50
CA THR A 20 10.54 0.80 37.76
C THR A 20 9.65 1.48 38.79
N SER A 21 10.26 1.92 39.89
CA SER A 21 9.65 2.63 41.01
C SER A 21 8.83 3.84 40.55
N ILE A 22 7.54 3.84 40.90
CA ILE A 22 6.59 4.91 40.57
C ILE A 22 6.70 6.00 41.62
N ASP A 23 7.22 7.16 41.23
CA ASP A 23 7.11 8.41 41.99
C ASP A 23 5.71 9.03 41.78
N LEU A 24 5.14 9.59 42.83
CA LEU A 24 3.78 10.15 42.86
C LEU A 24 3.89 11.67 42.96
N ASN A 25 3.96 12.37 41.81
CA ASN A 25 3.55 13.78 41.67
C ASN A 25 3.54 14.24 40.18
N GLY A 26 2.40 14.76 39.71
CA GLY A 26 2.23 15.59 38.50
C GLY A 26 2.27 14.88 37.14
N ASP A 27 1.13 14.86 36.43
CA ASP A 27 0.98 14.45 35.01
C ASP A 27 1.50 13.06 34.64
N LYS A 28 0.85 12.01 35.15
CA LYS A 28 1.06 10.65 34.65
C LYS A 28 0.34 10.50 33.31
N GLU A 29 1.08 10.55 32.22
CA GLU A 29 0.67 9.82 31.02
C GLU A 29 0.36 8.38 31.44
N VAL A 30 -0.87 7.95 31.23
CA VAL A 30 -1.22 6.54 31.42
C VAL A 30 -0.42 5.76 30.39
N ASP A 31 0.41 4.82 30.82
CA ASP A 31 1.20 3.97 29.93
C ASP A 31 0.32 2.79 29.47
N ASP A 32 -0.50 3.06 28.45
CA ASP A 32 -1.61 2.22 27.99
C ASP A 32 -1.28 1.40 26.73
N ASN A 33 -0.19 1.71 26.03
CA ASN A 33 0.28 0.93 24.87
C ASN A 33 1.82 0.91 24.80
N PRO A 34 2.46 -0.23 24.47
CA PRO A 34 3.92 -0.31 24.40
C PRO A 34 4.57 0.60 23.34
N ILE A 35 3.81 1.09 22.36
CA ILE A 35 4.29 1.92 21.25
C ILE A 35 3.89 3.39 21.48
N GLU A 36 4.89 4.25 21.66
CA GLU A 36 4.72 5.68 21.94
C GLU A 36 3.91 6.39 20.85
N GLU A 37 4.19 6.11 19.57
CA GLU A 37 3.49 6.74 18.45
C GLU A 37 1.99 6.42 18.46
N VAL A 38 1.61 5.23 18.90
CA VAL A 38 0.20 4.83 19.04
C VAL A 38 -0.44 5.59 20.20
N ARG A 39 0.24 5.70 21.35
CA ARG A 39 -0.25 6.44 22.53
C ARG A 39 -0.54 7.90 22.22
N LEU A 40 0.35 8.55 21.45
CA LEU A 40 0.20 9.96 21.10
C LEU A 40 -0.92 10.22 20.07
N THR A 41 -1.21 9.23 19.24
CA THR A 41 -2.11 9.40 18.08
C THR A 41 -3.51 8.83 18.29
N VAL A 42 -3.69 7.78 19.09
CA VAL A 42 -4.98 7.09 19.27
C VAL A 42 -5.59 7.45 20.63
N PRO A 43 -6.86 7.89 20.69
CA PRO A 43 -7.54 8.12 21.96
C PRO A 43 -7.89 6.81 22.66
N ILE A 44 -7.80 6.80 24.00
CA ILE A 44 -8.09 5.66 24.87
C ILE A 44 -9.61 5.46 25.05
N THR A 45 -10.40 6.50 24.78
CA THR A 45 -11.85 6.51 25.03
C THR A 45 -12.64 6.17 23.77
N ASP A 46 -13.63 5.27 23.90
CA ASP A 46 -14.65 5.02 22.87
C ASP A 46 -16.06 5.21 23.43
N ASP A 47 -16.97 5.72 22.60
CA ASP A 47 -18.41 5.79 22.90
C ASP A 47 -19.14 4.67 22.12
N PRO A 48 -19.52 3.56 22.79
CA PRO A 48 -20.17 2.43 22.13
C PRO A 48 -21.61 2.73 21.67
N SER A 49 -22.20 3.86 22.08
CA SER A 49 -23.59 4.21 21.73
C SER A 49 -23.73 4.81 20.33
N LEU A 50 -22.62 5.27 19.73
CA LEU A 50 -22.64 5.93 18.42
C LEU A 50 -23.03 4.96 17.28
N PRO A 51 -24.00 5.32 16.42
CA PRO A 51 -24.42 4.47 15.32
C PRO A 51 -23.33 4.39 14.24
N SER A 52 -22.97 3.18 13.83
CA SER A 52 -21.88 2.92 12.87
C SER A 52 -22.40 2.42 11.52
N LEU A 53 -23.27 1.40 11.49
CA LEU A 53 -23.83 0.82 10.27
C LEU A 53 -25.11 1.54 9.83
N THR A 54 -24.95 2.76 9.31
CA THR A 54 -26.06 3.60 8.83
C THR A 54 -26.27 3.49 7.32
N PHE A 55 -27.41 3.99 6.83
CA PHE A 55 -27.66 4.13 5.39
C PHE A 55 -26.54 4.93 4.68
N ARG A 56 -26.07 6.03 5.31
CA ARG A 56 -24.97 6.83 4.78
C ARG A 56 -23.69 6.02 4.62
N THR A 57 -23.38 5.18 5.60
CA THR A 57 -22.18 4.33 5.58
C THR A 57 -22.19 3.39 4.39
N TRP A 58 -23.33 2.74 4.11
CA TRP A 58 -23.46 1.86 2.96
C TRP A 58 -23.37 2.61 1.63
N VAL A 59 -24.11 3.71 1.47
CA VAL A 59 -24.13 4.47 0.21
C VAL A 59 -22.75 5.07 -0.06
N LEU A 60 -22.20 5.85 0.88
CA LEU A 60 -20.92 6.52 0.68
C LEU A 60 -19.76 5.52 0.64
N GLY A 61 -19.81 4.44 1.44
CA GLY A 61 -18.82 3.38 1.45
C GLY A 61 -18.76 2.63 0.11
N ILE A 62 -19.88 2.10 -0.37
CA ILE A 62 -19.93 1.37 -1.64
C ILE A 62 -19.55 2.28 -2.80
N THR A 63 -20.11 3.50 -2.87
CA THR A 63 -19.79 4.44 -3.95
C THR A 63 -18.30 4.81 -3.95
N SER A 64 -17.71 5.08 -2.78
CA SER A 64 -16.27 5.37 -2.68
C SER A 64 -15.43 4.18 -3.10
N CYS A 65 -15.77 2.97 -2.65
CA CYS A 65 -15.10 1.73 -3.05
C CYS A 65 -15.10 1.54 -4.57
N CYS A 66 -16.29 1.59 -5.19
CA CYS A 66 -16.43 1.43 -6.65
C CYS A 66 -15.67 2.50 -7.44
N LEU A 67 -15.73 3.76 -7.00
CA LEU A 67 -15.07 4.87 -7.67
C LEU A 67 -13.55 4.75 -7.57
N LEU A 68 -13.00 4.49 -6.38
CA LEU A 68 -11.57 4.29 -6.20
C LEU A 68 -11.06 3.07 -6.98
N ALA A 69 -11.81 1.96 -6.98
CA ALA A 69 -11.44 0.76 -7.72
C ALA A 69 -11.35 1.03 -9.22
N PHE A 70 -12.34 1.73 -9.78
CA PHE A 70 -12.34 2.11 -11.18
C PHE A 70 -11.15 3.04 -11.53
N VAL A 71 -10.96 4.11 -10.75
CA VAL A 71 -9.92 5.11 -11.02
C VAL A 71 -8.52 4.51 -10.91
N ASN A 72 -8.25 3.73 -9.86
CA ASN A 72 -6.94 3.09 -9.66
C ASN A 72 -6.67 2.02 -10.71
N GLN A 73 -7.67 1.21 -11.08
CA GLN A 73 -7.51 0.23 -12.13
C GLN A 73 -7.26 0.91 -13.49
N PHE A 74 -7.92 2.03 -13.78
CA PHE A 74 -7.67 2.82 -14.98
C PHE A 74 -6.26 3.40 -15.01
N PHE A 75 -5.80 4.01 -13.91
CA PHE A 75 -4.46 4.58 -13.82
C PHE A 75 -3.34 3.54 -13.83
N SER A 76 -3.62 2.30 -13.43
CA SER A 76 -2.63 1.21 -13.44
C SER A 76 -2.07 0.89 -14.83
N TYR A 77 -2.82 1.20 -15.90
CA TYR A 77 -2.38 0.98 -17.27
C TYR A 77 -1.53 2.12 -17.84
N ARG A 78 -1.32 3.20 -17.08
CA ARG A 78 -0.43 4.29 -17.49
C ARG A 78 1.02 3.88 -17.28
N GLN A 79 1.89 4.31 -18.19
CA GLN A 79 3.33 4.07 -18.08
C GLN A 79 3.94 4.64 -16.79
N ASN A 80 3.46 5.81 -16.35
CA ASN A 80 3.67 6.34 -15.01
C ASN A 80 2.38 6.16 -14.22
N ALA A 81 2.29 5.07 -13.46
CA ALA A 81 1.09 4.74 -12.70
C ALA A 81 0.82 5.81 -11.63
N LEU A 82 -0.40 6.33 -11.61
CA LEU A 82 -0.89 7.17 -10.52
C LEU A 82 -1.77 6.31 -9.62
N SER A 83 -1.70 6.53 -8.31
CA SER A 83 -2.61 5.89 -7.36
C SER A 83 -3.31 6.95 -6.51
N VAL A 84 -4.58 6.69 -6.21
CA VAL A 84 -5.42 7.50 -5.34
C VAL A 84 -5.71 6.66 -4.10
N GLY A 85 -5.14 7.07 -2.97
CA GLY A 85 -5.34 6.40 -1.68
C GLY A 85 -6.69 6.69 -1.04
N SER A 86 -7.04 5.90 -0.04
CA SER A 86 -8.28 6.05 0.76
C SER A 86 -8.39 7.38 1.49
N ILE A 87 -7.27 8.05 1.79
CA ILE A 87 -7.23 9.38 2.43
C ILE A 87 -8.01 10.42 1.62
N SER A 88 -7.98 10.33 0.28
CA SER A 88 -8.76 11.23 -0.58
C SER A 88 -10.26 11.05 -0.35
N ALA A 89 -10.73 9.80 -0.20
CA ALA A 89 -12.11 9.52 0.14
C ALA A 89 -12.44 10.00 1.56
N GLN A 90 -11.54 9.83 2.53
CA GLN A 90 -11.68 10.34 3.88
C GLN A 90 -11.96 11.86 3.89
N ILE A 91 -11.22 12.65 3.11
CA ILE A 91 -11.43 14.10 3.03
C ILE A 91 -12.78 14.44 2.37
N LEU A 92 -13.11 13.79 1.24
CA LEU A 92 -14.31 14.10 0.46
C LEU A 92 -15.62 13.66 1.13
N VAL A 93 -15.59 12.54 1.86
CA VAL A 93 -16.78 11.98 2.52
C VAL A 93 -17.27 12.86 3.66
N LEU A 94 -16.40 13.60 4.34
CA LEU A 94 -16.80 14.44 5.46
C LEU A 94 -17.87 15.48 5.10
N PRO A 95 -17.66 16.40 4.13
CA PRO A 95 -18.68 17.38 3.77
C PRO A 95 -19.94 16.73 3.19
N VAL A 96 -19.80 15.64 2.42
CA VAL A 96 -20.95 14.91 1.86
C VAL A 96 -21.75 14.20 2.96
N GLY A 97 -21.09 13.60 3.94
CA GLY A 97 -21.70 12.95 5.09
C GLY A 97 -22.45 13.94 5.98
N GLN A 98 -21.86 15.11 6.23
CA GLN A 98 -22.53 16.22 6.93
C GLN A 98 -23.75 16.73 6.15
N LEU A 99 -23.63 16.88 4.83
CA LEU A 99 -24.76 17.27 3.97
C LEU A 99 -25.88 16.22 4.00
N MET A 100 -25.55 14.93 3.94
CA MET A 100 -26.53 13.85 4.08
C MET A 100 -27.17 13.83 5.47
N ALA A 101 -26.41 14.11 6.54
CA ALA A 101 -26.95 14.23 7.89
C ALA A 101 -27.88 15.44 8.06
N ALA A 102 -27.66 16.54 7.33
CA ALA A 102 -28.52 17.72 7.36
C ALA A 102 -29.80 17.56 6.50
N THR A 103 -29.74 16.77 5.42
CA THR A 103 -30.82 16.69 4.41
C THR A 103 -31.68 15.44 4.50
N LEU A 104 -31.15 14.31 5.00
CA LEU A 104 -31.90 13.05 5.03
C LEU A 104 -32.96 13.03 6.14
N PRO A 105 -34.13 12.41 5.89
CA PRO A 105 -35.20 12.32 6.87
C PRO A 105 -34.82 11.37 8.03
N SER A 106 -35.03 11.81 9.26
CA SER A 106 -34.87 11.01 10.48
C SER A 106 -36.05 10.07 10.76
N LYS A 107 -37.04 10.01 9.86
CA LYS A 107 -38.24 9.20 10.05
C LYS A 107 -37.87 7.72 10.05
N LYS A 108 -38.36 6.98 11.04
CA LYS A 108 -38.24 5.52 11.09
C LYS A 108 -39.12 4.93 9.98
N ILE A 109 -38.50 4.19 9.07
CA ILE A 109 -39.16 3.42 8.02
C ILE A 109 -39.29 2.00 8.54
N GLU A 110 -40.53 1.55 8.72
CA GLU A 110 -40.83 0.15 9.04
C GLU A 110 -40.85 -0.66 7.74
N VAL A 111 -40.09 -1.74 7.70
CA VAL A 111 -40.02 -2.61 6.52
C VAL A 111 -41.32 -3.44 6.49
N PRO A 112 -42.12 -3.34 5.40
CA PRO A 112 -43.38 -4.06 5.29
C PRO A 112 -43.18 -5.56 5.55
N PHE A 113 -44.08 -6.16 6.35
CA PHE A 113 -44.06 -7.59 6.72
C PHE A 113 -42.92 -8.05 7.63
N THR A 114 -42.13 -7.14 8.21
CA THR A 114 -41.11 -7.48 9.22
C THR A 114 -41.20 -6.58 10.44
N LYS A 115 -40.61 -6.99 11.56
CA LYS A 115 -40.46 -6.13 12.76
C LYS A 115 -39.29 -5.15 12.65
N TRP A 116 -38.64 -5.09 11.49
CA TRP A 116 -37.43 -4.29 11.31
C TRP A 116 -37.82 -2.85 10.96
N SER A 117 -37.30 -1.91 11.75
CA SER A 117 -37.38 -0.48 11.45
C SER A 117 -35.98 0.06 11.29
N PHE A 118 -35.75 0.88 10.27
CA PHE A 118 -34.49 1.58 10.08
C PHE A 118 -34.74 3.07 9.85
N SER A 119 -33.79 3.91 10.27
CA SER A 119 -33.80 5.34 9.98
C SER A 119 -32.74 5.62 8.92
N MET A 120 -33.07 6.44 7.93
CA MET A 120 -32.08 6.92 6.95
C MET A 120 -31.12 7.94 7.59
N ASN A 121 -31.53 8.58 8.69
CA ASN A 121 -30.74 9.54 9.43
C ASN A 121 -30.90 9.32 10.94
N PRO A 122 -30.13 8.40 11.54
CA PRO A 122 -30.23 8.09 12.98
C PRO A 122 -29.65 9.19 13.88
N GLY A 123 -28.88 10.13 13.34
CA GLY A 123 -28.24 11.21 14.08
C GLY A 123 -27.19 11.95 13.26
N PRO A 124 -26.45 12.89 13.89
CA PRO A 124 -25.36 13.61 13.25
C PRO A 124 -24.32 12.66 12.64
N PHE A 125 -23.64 13.12 11.59
CA PHE A 125 -22.53 12.37 11.01
C PHE A 125 -21.40 12.26 12.04
N ASN A 126 -21.02 11.02 12.37
CA ASN A 126 -20.08 10.76 13.44
C ASN A 126 -18.79 10.07 12.92
N LEU A 127 -17.79 10.03 13.80
CA LEU A 127 -16.48 9.47 13.50
C LEU A 127 -16.55 7.98 13.09
N LYS A 128 -17.42 7.16 13.71
CA LYS A 128 -17.52 5.72 13.39
C LYS A 128 -18.08 5.47 11.99
N GLU A 129 -19.09 6.22 11.58
CA GLU A 129 -19.58 6.20 10.18
C GLU A 129 -18.44 6.57 9.22
N HIS A 130 -17.69 7.62 9.53
CA HIS A 130 -16.59 8.09 8.67
C HIS A 130 -15.46 7.08 8.53
N VAL A 131 -15.07 6.46 9.65
CA VAL A 131 -14.07 5.38 9.67
C VAL A 131 -14.54 4.19 8.84
N LEU A 132 -15.78 3.73 9.01
CA LEU A 132 -16.32 2.61 8.23
C LEU A 132 -16.38 2.91 6.72
N ILE A 133 -16.81 4.11 6.33
CA ILE A 133 -16.81 4.53 4.92
C ILE A 133 -15.38 4.50 4.35
N THR A 134 -14.40 4.93 5.13
CA THR A 134 -12.99 4.95 4.71
C THR A 134 -12.42 3.53 4.60
N ILE A 135 -12.84 2.59 5.46
CA ILE A 135 -12.51 1.17 5.33
C ILE A 135 -13.04 0.62 3.99
N PHE A 136 -14.30 0.91 3.64
CA PHE A 136 -14.84 0.53 2.33
C PHE A 136 -14.02 1.13 1.17
N ALA A 137 -13.68 2.42 1.26
CA ALA A 137 -12.85 3.09 0.26
C ALA A 137 -11.45 2.46 0.16
N SER A 138 -10.87 2.01 1.27
CA SER A 138 -9.56 1.36 1.28
C SER A 138 -9.55 0.06 0.48
N CYS A 139 -10.62 -0.74 0.55
CA CYS A 139 -10.77 -1.95 -0.27
C CYS A 139 -10.79 -1.65 -1.78
N GLY A 140 -11.29 -0.47 -2.17
CA GLY A 140 -11.27 -0.01 -3.57
C GLY A 140 -9.97 0.70 -3.97
N SER A 141 -9.11 1.07 -3.03
CA SER A 141 -7.86 1.78 -3.34
C SER A 141 -6.74 0.87 -3.84
N SER A 142 -6.82 -0.43 -3.54
CA SER A 142 -5.85 -1.44 -3.98
C SER A 142 -6.25 -2.11 -5.29
N ASN A 143 -5.31 -2.25 -6.21
CA ASN A 143 -5.53 -3.00 -7.46
C ASN A 143 -5.53 -4.52 -7.21
N VAL A 144 -6.36 -5.24 -7.96
CA VAL A 144 -6.45 -6.69 -7.86
C VAL A 144 -5.42 -7.35 -8.76
N TYR A 145 -4.44 -8.04 -8.16
CA TYR A 145 -3.33 -8.67 -8.88
C TYR A 145 -3.78 -9.63 -10.00
N ALA A 146 -4.86 -10.41 -9.77
CA ALA A 146 -5.40 -11.33 -10.75
C ALA A 146 -5.92 -10.66 -12.03
N VAL A 147 -6.23 -9.36 -12.01
CA VAL A 147 -6.55 -8.59 -13.22
C VAL A 147 -5.37 -8.57 -14.18
N GLY A 148 -4.13 -8.59 -13.67
CA GLY A 148 -2.93 -8.70 -14.50
C GLY A 148 -2.93 -9.95 -15.39
N ILE A 149 -3.44 -11.09 -14.91
CA ILE A 149 -3.58 -12.31 -15.72
C ILE A 149 -4.57 -12.07 -16.87
N ILE A 150 -5.70 -11.44 -16.58
CA ILE A 150 -6.72 -11.10 -17.58
C ILE A 150 -6.14 -10.14 -18.62
N THR A 151 -5.36 -9.14 -18.18
CA THR A 151 -4.66 -8.20 -19.05
C THR A 151 -3.67 -8.92 -19.96
N ILE A 152 -2.87 -9.85 -19.43
CA ILE A 152 -1.91 -10.63 -20.23
C ILE A 152 -2.64 -11.40 -21.34
N VAL A 153 -3.71 -12.12 -20.99
CA VAL A 153 -4.50 -12.90 -21.95
C VAL A 153 -5.11 -12.01 -23.04
N LYS A 154 -5.67 -10.84 -22.67
CA LYS A 154 -6.33 -9.94 -23.63
C LYS A 154 -5.35 -9.11 -24.45
N ALA A 155 -4.34 -8.52 -23.82
CA ALA A 155 -3.47 -7.51 -24.43
C ALA A 155 -2.20 -8.11 -25.06
N PHE A 156 -1.65 -9.18 -24.51
CA PHE A 156 -0.40 -9.78 -25.00
C PHE A 156 -0.66 -11.05 -25.82
N TYR A 157 -1.61 -11.88 -25.40
CA TYR A 157 -1.97 -13.09 -26.13
C TYR A 157 -3.12 -12.89 -27.13
N ILE A 158 -3.74 -11.71 -27.15
CA ILE A 158 -4.82 -11.34 -28.09
C ILE A 158 -5.96 -12.37 -28.06
N ARG A 159 -6.38 -12.79 -26.85
CA ARG A 159 -7.47 -13.75 -26.64
C ARG A 159 -8.62 -13.16 -25.83
N SER A 160 -9.83 -13.61 -26.14
CA SER A 160 -11.00 -13.34 -25.34
C SER A 160 -11.10 -14.33 -24.19
N LEU A 161 -11.28 -13.81 -22.97
CA LEU A 161 -11.61 -14.59 -21.78
C LEU A 161 -13.09 -14.35 -21.45
N HIS A 162 -13.83 -15.42 -21.16
CA HIS A 162 -15.24 -15.29 -20.78
C HIS A 162 -15.36 -14.42 -19.52
N PRO A 163 -16.19 -13.35 -19.50
CA PRO A 163 -16.24 -12.40 -18.39
C PRO A 163 -16.52 -13.05 -17.03
N VAL A 164 -17.37 -14.09 -17.00
CA VAL A 164 -17.68 -14.83 -15.77
C VAL A 164 -16.46 -15.59 -15.25
N ALA A 165 -15.68 -16.23 -16.13
CA ALA A 165 -14.46 -16.93 -15.73
C ALA A 165 -13.41 -15.93 -15.20
N ALA A 166 -13.30 -14.77 -15.83
CA ALA A 166 -12.46 -13.67 -15.37
C ALA A 166 -12.88 -13.17 -13.98
N MET A 167 -14.18 -12.99 -13.75
CA MET A 167 -14.72 -12.56 -12.45
C MET A 167 -14.48 -13.60 -11.37
N LEU A 168 -14.71 -14.89 -11.65
CA LEU A 168 -14.46 -15.98 -10.71
C LEU A 168 -12.97 -16.09 -10.35
N LEU A 169 -12.08 -15.95 -11.33
CA LEU A 169 -10.63 -15.91 -11.08
C LEU A 169 -10.26 -14.76 -10.14
N VAL A 170 -10.75 -13.55 -10.42
CA VAL A 170 -10.51 -12.37 -9.58
C VAL A 170 -11.08 -12.57 -8.18
N GLN A 171 -12.32 -13.04 -8.07
CA GLN A 171 -12.99 -13.21 -6.77
C GLN A 171 -12.33 -14.28 -5.90
N THR A 172 -11.97 -15.43 -6.45
CA THR A 172 -11.30 -16.51 -5.71
C THR A 172 -9.98 -16.07 -5.11
N THR A 173 -9.16 -15.32 -5.87
CA THR A 173 -7.88 -14.78 -5.35
C THR A 173 -8.08 -13.76 -4.22
N GLN A 174 -9.11 -12.91 -4.30
CA GLN A 174 -9.42 -11.95 -3.25
C GLN A 174 -9.96 -12.63 -1.98
N LEU A 175 -10.88 -13.58 -2.12
CA LEU A 175 -11.43 -14.33 -1.00
C LEU A 175 -10.36 -15.12 -0.24
N LEU A 176 -9.37 -15.66 -0.96
CA LEU A 176 -8.19 -16.27 -0.34
C LEU A 176 -7.47 -15.24 0.54
N GLY A 177 -7.12 -14.07 0.01
CA GLY A 177 -6.43 -13.02 0.78
C GLY A 177 -7.15 -12.63 2.08
N TYR A 178 -8.47 -12.38 2.01
CA TYR A 178 -9.28 -12.10 3.20
C TYR A 178 -9.36 -13.28 4.18
N GLY A 179 -9.37 -14.52 3.67
CA GLY A 179 -9.30 -15.73 4.49
C GLY A 179 -8.01 -15.80 5.31
N TRP A 180 -6.86 -15.55 4.68
CA TRP A 180 -5.58 -15.47 5.38
C TRP A 180 -5.56 -14.33 6.41
N ALA A 181 -6.01 -13.13 6.04
CA ALA A 181 -6.10 -12.01 6.98
C ALA A 181 -6.96 -12.34 8.21
N GLY A 182 -8.07 -13.07 8.02
CA GLY A 182 -8.92 -13.55 9.11
C GLY A 182 -8.22 -14.54 10.04
N LEU A 183 -7.47 -15.51 9.49
CA LEU A 183 -6.71 -16.49 10.27
C LEU A 183 -5.61 -15.83 11.12
N PHE A 184 -4.94 -14.82 10.59
CA PHE A 184 -3.84 -14.13 11.26
C PHE A 184 -4.26 -12.91 12.08
N ARG A 185 -5.56 -12.57 12.14
CA ARG A 185 -6.08 -11.40 12.86
C ARG A 185 -5.59 -11.33 14.31
N LYS A 186 -5.61 -12.45 15.03
CA LYS A 186 -5.18 -12.51 16.43
C LYS A 186 -3.74 -12.03 16.63
N TYR A 187 -2.87 -12.30 15.66
CA TYR A 187 -1.45 -11.96 15.74
C TYR A 187 -1.15 -10.59 15.11
N LEU A 188 -1.82 -10.26 14.00
CA LEU A 188 -1.52 -9.05 13.22
C LEU A 188 -2.31 -7.81 13.63
N VAL A 189 -3.43 -7.99 14.34
CA VAL A 189 -4.36 -6.91 14.70
C VAL A 189 -4.59 -6.85 16.19
N ASP A 190 -4.88 -7.98 16.85
CA ASP A 190 -5.22 -7.98 18.27
C ASP A 190 -3.98 -7.84 19.19
N SER A 191 -2.77 -8.02 18.64
CA SER A 191 -1.51 -7.85 19.39
C SER A 191 -1.13 -6.37 19.52
N PRO A 192 -0.86 -5.85 20.75
CA PRO A 192 -0.53 -4.44 20.96
C PRO A 192 0.86 -4.04 20.44
N TYR A 193 1.76 -5.02 20.23
CA TYR A 193 3.10 -4.79 19.67
C TYR A 193 3.09 -4.69 18.14
N MET A 194 2.02 -5.15 17.49
CA MET A 194 1.88 -5.08 16.03
C MET A 194 1.12 -3.81 15.65
N TRP A 195 1.84 -2.84 15.08
CA TRP A 195 1.27 -1.56 14.67
C TRP A 195 1.55 -1.28 13.19
N TRP A 196 0.67 -0.48 12.59
CA TRP A 196 0.71 -0.16 11.16
C TRP A 196 0.88 1.36 11.00
N PRO A 197 2.12 1.87 10.79
CA PRO A 197 2.41 3.31 10.77
C PRO A 197 1.52 4.11 9.81
N ALA A 198 1.23 3.55 8.63
CA ALA A 198 0.35 4.17 7.63
C ALA A 198 -1.08 4.43 8.13
N ASN A 199 -1.59 3.58 9.05
CA ASN A 199 -2.92 3.77 9.64
C ASN A 199 -2.93 4.91 10.64
N LEU A 200 -1.82 5.18 11.35
CA LEU A 200 -1.73 6.30 12.30
C LEU A 200 -1.89 7.67 11.61
N VAL A 201 -1.47 7.77 10.35
CA VAL A 201 -1.71 8.97 9.53
C VAL A 201 -3.22 9.18 9.30
N GLN A 202 -3.96 8.11 9.00
CA GLN A 202 -5.42 8.17 8.83
C GLN A 202 -6.13 8.53 10.14
N VAL A 203 -5.71 7.92 11.26
CA VAL A 203 -6.25 8.24 12.61
C VAL A 203 -6.01 9.70 12.95
N SER A 204 -4.78 10.20 12.72
CA SER A 204 -4.44 11.61 12.98
C SER A 204 -5.32 12.56 12.16
N LEU A 205 -5.61 12.22 10.90
CA LEU A 205 -6.52 12.99 10.06
C LEU A 205 -7.97 12.93 10.57
N PHE A 206 -8.47 11.77 10.99
CA PHE A 206 -9.81 11.65 11.57
C PHE A 206 -9.98 12.56 12.78
N ARG A 207 -8.97 12.56 13.66
CA ARG A 207 -8.92 13.43 14.84
C ARG A 207 -8.92 14.91 14.45
N ALA A 208 -8.07 15.30 13.51
CA ALA A 208 -8.02 16.68 13.01
C ALA A 208 -9.35 17.16 12.40
N LEU A 209 -10.16 16.24 11.87
CA LEU A 209 -11.45 16.54 11.23
C LEU A 209 -12.65 16.51 12.20
N HIS A 210 -12.63 15.68 13.25
CA HIS A 210 -13.77 15.47 14.15
C HIS A 210 -13.58 16.05 15.56
N GLU A 211 -12.34 16.20 16.03
CA GLU A 211 -12.07 16.73 17.37
C GLU A 211 -12.13 18.26 17.34
N ASN A 212 -12.85 18.83 18.32
CA ASN A 212 -12.88 20.27 18.52
C ASN A 212 -11.58 20.72 19.18
N GLU A 213 -10.68 21.34 18.40
CA GLU A 213 -9.42 21.84 18.90
C GLU A 213 -9.57 23.21 19.58
N LYS A 214 -9.09 23.32 20.83
CA LYS A 214 -8.95 24.61 21.51
C LYS A 214 -7.74 25.34 20.92
N ARG A 215 -8.00 26.44 20.20
CA ARG A 215 -6.95 27.26 19.58
C ARG A 215 -6.00 27.83 20.62
N ILE A 216 -4.71 27.48 20.50
CA ILE A 216 -3.64 28.12 21.26
C ILE A 216 -3.42 29.53 20.69
N ARG A 217 -3.37 30.56 21.55
CA ARG A 217 -3.17 31.96 21.11
C ARG A 217 -1.86 32.08 20.31
N GLY A 218 -1.96 32.53 19.06
CA GLY A 218 -0.82 32.70 18.14
C GLY A 218 -0.49 31.49 17.26
N GLY A 219 -1.13 30.33 17.48
CA GLY A 219 -0.94 29.13 16.66
C GLY A 219 -1.97 28.97 15.53
N LEU A 220 -1.61 28.14 14.54
CA LEU A 220 -2.55 27.56 13.57
C LEU A 220 -3.27 26.36 14.20
N THR A 221 -4.54 26.16 13.86
CA THR A 221 -5.22 24.89 14.18
C THR A 221 -4.73 23.78 13.25
N ARG A 222 -4.88 22.51 13.64
CA ARG A 222 -4.55 21.34 12.81
C ARG A 222 -5.26 21.40 11.46
N LEU A 223 -6.53 21.77 11.45
CA LEU A 223 -7.32 21.92 10.23
C LEU A 223 -6.81 23.06 9.34
N GLN A 224 -6.44 24.20 9.92
CA GLN A 224 -5.87 25.32 9.16
C GLN A 224 -4.52 24.95 8.53
N PHE A 225 -3.64 24.32 9.31
CA PHE A 225 -2.37 23.82 8.80
C PHE A 225 -2.57 22.80 7.67
N PHE A 226 -3.48 21.85 7.86
CA PHE A 226 -3.86 20.87 6.83
C PHE A 226 -4.32 21.56 5.54
N LEU A 227 -5.23 22.54 5.61
CA LEU A 227 -5.74 23.25 4.44
C LEU A 227 -4.66 24.07 3.73
N ILE A 228 -3.76 24.73 4.48
CA ILE A 228 -2.63 25.47 3.89
C ILE A 228 -1.74 24.51 3.10
N VAL A 229 -1.31 23.41 3.72
CA VAL A 229 -0.43 22.41 3.07
C VAL A 229 -1.12 21.76 1.88
N PHE A 230 -2.42 21.43 1.99
CA PHE A 230 -3.21 20.85 0.91
C PHE A 230 -3.25 21.79 -0.31
N ILE A 231 -3.60 23.06 -0.12
CA ILE A 231 -3.69 24.04 -1.21
C ILE A 231 -2.31 24.32 -1.80
N SER A 232 -1.26 24.48 -0.97
CA SER A 232 0.10 24.72 -1.47
C SER A 232 0.64 23.53 -2.26
N SER A 233 0.40 22.30 -1.77
CA SER A 233 0.83 21.08 -2.47
C SER A 233 0.07 20.88 -3.77
N PHE A 234 -1.23 21.17 -3.79
CA PHE A 234 -2.04 21.12 -5.01
C PHE A 234 -1.54 22.12 -6.05
N ALA A 235 -1.28 23.37 -5.64
CA ALA A 235 -0.74 24.39 -6.52
C ALA A 235 0.65 24.03 -7.03
N TYR A 236 1.53 23.50 -6.15
CA TYR A 236 2.87 23.08 -6.53
C TYR A 236 2.85 21.93 -7.53
N TYR A 237 1.94 20.95 -7.41
CA TYR A 237 1.86 19.80 -8.31
C TYR A 237 1.66 20.17 -9.78
N ILE A 238 1.03 21.32 -10.07
CA ILE A 238 0.88 21.84 -11.45
C ILE A 238 2.26 22.09 -12.10
N VAL A 239 3.27 22.46 -11.29
CA VAL A 239 4.61 22.79 -11.77
C VAL A 239 5.31 21.56 -12.36
N PRO A 240 5.63 20.49 -11.61
CA PRO A 240 6.24 19.30 -12.21
C PRO A 240 5.24 18.49 -13.03
N GLY A 241 3.93 18.56 -12.75
CA GLY A 241 2.93 17.75 -13.45
C GLY A 241 2.57 18.24 -14.86
N TYR A 242 2.70 19.54 -15.13
CA TYR A 242 2.27 20.13 -16.40
C TYR A 242 3.25 21.16 -16.98
N LEU A 243 3.73 22.10 -16.17
CA LEU A 243 4.55 23.22 -16.67
C LEU A 243 6.01 22.81 -16.96
N PHE A 244 6.64 22.05 -16.05
CA PHE A 244 8.03 21.61 -16.12
C PHE A 244 8.20 20.13 -15.71
N PRO A 245 7.79 19.17 -16.58
CA PRO A 245 7.92 17.74 -16.31
C PRO A 245 9.35 17.24 -16.10
N SER A 246 10.36 18.00 -16.55
CA SER A 246 11.76 17.66 -16.31
C SER A 246 12.16 17.68 -14.83
N LEU A 247 11.40 18.39 -13.98
CA LEU A 247 11.62 18.42 -12.53
C LEU A 247 11.43 17.04 -11.87
N SER A 248 10.73 16.12 -12.53
CA SER A 248 10.55 14.75 -12.04
C SER A 248 11.82 13.90 -12.06
N ALA A 249 12.77 14.21 -12.96
CA ALA A 249 13.98 13.38 -13.14
C ALA A 249 15.19 14.23 -13.56
N LEU A 250 15.58 15.19 -12.72
CA LEU A 250 16.77 16.01 -12.93
C LEU A 250 18.03 15.17 -12.76
N SER A 251 18.57 14.70 -13.89
CA SER A 251 19.72 13.80 -13.93
C SER A 251 21.01 14.58 -14.16
N PHE A 252 21.72 14.94 -13.08
CA PHE A 252 22.90 15.83 -13.14
C PHE A 252 24.04 15.23 -13.99
N ILE A 253 24.27 13.93 -13.88
CA ILE A 253 25.27 13.21 -14.68
C ILE A 253 24.96 13.31 -16.18
N CYS A 254 23.70 13.15 -16.56
CA CYS A 254 23.27 13.27 -17.96
C CYS A 254 23.37 14.71 -18.48
N LEU A 255 23.24 15.72 -17.61
CA LEU A 255 23.38 17.13 -17.98
C LEU A 255 24.84 17.51 -18.27
N ILE A 256 25.79 16.96 -17.51
CA ILE A 256 27.23 17.19 -17.72
C ILE A 256 27.73 16.42 -18.95
N TRP A 257 27.42 15.12 -19.04
CA TRP A 257 27.90 14.25 -20.12
C TRP A 257 26.77 13.84 -21.07
N LYS A 258 26.37 14.79 -21.93
CA LYS A 258 25.24 14.60 -22.84
C LYS A 258 25.47 13.50 -23.89
N ASP A 259 26.69 13.37 -24.41
CA ASP A 259 26.99 12.46 -25.53
C ASP A 259 27.48 11.06 -25.10
N SER A 260 27.68 10.84 -23.80
CA SER A 260 28.21 9.57 -23.29
C SER A 260 27.08 8.59 -22.99
N ILE A 261 27.02 7.49 -23.74
CA ILE A 261 26.07 6.40 -23.53
C ILE A 261 26.22 5.82 -22.12
N THR A 262 27.46 5.67 -21.64
CA THR A 262 27.73 5.15 -20.30
C THR A 262 27.20 6.09 -19.22
N ALA A 263 27.44 7.40 -19.37
CA ALA A 263 26.90 8.40 -18.44
C ALA A 263 25.37 8.41 -18.42
N GLN A 264 24.72 8.23 -19.58
CA GLN A 264 23.26 8.12 -19.65
C GLN A 264 22.73 6.83 -18.98
N LYS A 265 23.39 5.68 -19.19
CA LYS A 265 23.03 4.40 -18.54
C LYS A 265 23.15 4.48 -17.01
N LEU A 266 24.17 5.16 -16.50
CA LEU A 266 24.39 5.33 -15.06
C LEU A 266 23.49 6.42 -14.45
N GLY A 267 23.36 7.56 -15.13
CA GLY A 267 22.78 8.78 -14.56
C GLY A 267 21.29 8.99 -14.82
N SER A 268 20.70 8.34 -15.84
CA SER A 268 19.30 8.58 -16.20
C SER A 268 18.36 8.05 -15.11
N GLY A 269 17.51 8.92 -14.57
CA GLY A 269 16.49 8.54 -13.58
C GLY A 269 15.30 7.75 -14.16
N LEU A 270 15.05 7.86 -15.46
CA LEU A 270 13.90 7.19 -16.13
C LEU A 270 14.29 5.91 -16.89
N GLY A 271 15.55 5.79 -17.32
CA GLY A 271 16.00 4.69 -18.18
C GLY A 271 17.38 4.14 -17.80
N GLY A 272 17.89 4.50 -16.63
CA GLY A 272 19.21 4.10 -16.15
C GLY A 272 19.20 3.79 -14.65
N LEU A 273 20.38 3.74 -14.05
CA LEU A 273 20.54 3.47 -12.61
C LEU A 273 20.19 4.69 -11.71
N GLY A 274 19.91 5.85 -12.28
CA GLY A 274 19.51 7.06 -11.55
C GLY A 274 20.59 7.68 -10.66
N ILE A 275 21.87 7.39 -10.87
CA ILE A 275 22.95 7.97 -10.06
C ILE A 275 22.98 9.49 -10.28
N GLY A 276 22.84 10.26 -9.20
CA GLY A 276 22.79 11.73 -9.28
C GLY A 276 21.53 12.25 -10.00
N SER A 277 20.46 11.46 -10.04
CA SER A 277 19.14 11.89 -10.48
C SER A 277 18.27 12.27 -9.29
N PHE A 278 17.59 13.42 -9.39
CA PHE A 278 16.73 13.95 -8.34
C PHE A 278 15.35 14.29 -8.89
N GLY A 279 14.31 13.83 -8.19
CA GLY A 279 12.93 14.26 -8.43
C GLY A 279 12.55 15.37 -7.44
N LEU A 280 12.09 16.51 -7.95
CA LEU A 280 11.52 17.60 -7.14
C LEU A 280 9.99 17.55 -7.09
N ASP A 281 9.41 16.41 -7.42
CA ASP A 281 7.99 16.16 -7.31
C ASP A 281 7.71 15.06 -6.28
N TRP A 282 6.63 15.24 -5.53
CA TRP A 282 6.26 14.31 -4.46
C TRP A 282 5.84 12.93 -5.00
N SER A 283 5.22 12.87 -6.18
CA SER A 283 4.77 11.61 -6.80
C SER A 283 5.92 10.65 -7.14
N THR A 284 7.06 11.19 -7.54
CA THR A 284 8.28 10.45 -7.90
C THR A 284 9.01 10.02 -6.64
N VAL A 285 9.13 10.93 -5.66
CA VAL A 285 9.75 10.63 -4.36
C VAL A 285 8.97 9.55 -3.61
N ALA A 286 7.63 9.64 -3.59
CA ALA A 286 6.77 8.67 -2.93
C ALA A 286 6.43 7.44 -3.80
N GLY A 287 6.85 7.42 -5.07
CA GLY A 287 6.39 6.42 -6.05
C GLY A 287 6.83 4.98 -5.74
N PHE A 288 8.00 4.81 -5.13
CA PHE A 288 8.55 3.48 -4.81
C PHE A 288 8.15 2.99 -3.40
N LEU A 289 8.41 3.81 -2.38
CA LEU A 289 8.22 3.45 -0.96
C LEU A 289 6.85 3.83 -0.40
N GLY A 290 5.99 4.49 -1.19
CA GLY A 290 4.84 5.23 -0.66
C GLY A 290 5.29 6.51 0.05
N SER A 291 4.45 7.04 0.94
CA SER A 291 4.78 8.26 1.69
C SER A 291 5.91 8.00 2.70
N PRO A 292 7.12 8.55 2.50
CA PRO A 292 8.23 8.32 3.44
C PRO A 292 7.95 8.95 4.82
N LEU A 293 7.04 9.93 4.90
CA LEU A 293 6.63 10.56 6.15
C LEU A 293 5.88 9.61 7.08
N ALA A 294 5.23 8.58 6.53
CA ALA A 294 4.50 7.59 7.31
C ALA A 294 5.40 6.42 7.72
N THR A 295 6.59 6.28 7.14
CA THR A 295 7.43 5.10 7.28
C THR A 295 8.54 5.37 8.31
N PRO A 296 8.72 4.50 9.32
CA PRO A 296 9.77 4.67 10.31
C PRO A 296 11.18 4.75 9.70
N PHE A 297 12.06 5.57 10.27
CA PHE A 297 13.40 5.80 9.74
C PHE A 297 14.22 4.52 9.57
N PHE A 298 14.17 3.61 10.54
CA PHE A 298 14.88 2.34 10.46
C PHE A 298 14.46 1.50 9.24
N VAL A 299 13.17 1.50 8.90
CA VAL A 299 12.65 0.81 7.71
C VAL A 299 13.20 1.44 6.44
N ILE A 300 13.18 2.77 6.36
CA ILE A 300 13.74 3.52 5.22
C ILE A 300 15.24 3.22 5.07
N ALA A 301 16.00 3.25 6.17
CA ALA A 301 17.42 2.96 6.16
C ALA A 301 17.73 1.53 5.71
N ASN A 302 16.98 0.54 6.20
CA ASN A 302 17.13 -0.85 5.79
C ASN A 302 16.84 -1.05 4.29
N ILE A 303 15.75 -0.46 3.79
CA ILE A 303 15.41 -0.52 2.36
C ILE A 303 16.47 0.19 1.52
N LEU A 304 17.02 1.32 1.99
CA LEU A 304 18.09 2.03 1.30
C LEU A 304 19.36 1.19 1.18
N VAL A 305 19.75 0.46 2.24
CA VAL A 305 20.91 -0.45 2.19
C VAL A 305 20.65 -1.58 1.18
N GLY A 306 19.47 -2.21 1.24
CA GLY A 306 19.09 -3.25 0.28
C GLY A 306 19.08 -2.73 -1.16
N PHE A 307 18.53 -1.53 -1.38
CA PHE A 307 18.53 -0.84 -2.67
C PHE A 307 19.94 -0.58 -3.18
N PHE A 308 20.85 -0.08 -2.32
CA PHE A 308 22.23 0.18 -2.70
C PHE A 308 22.96 -1.10 -3.11
N LEU A 309 22.86 -2.15 -2.29
CA LEU A 309 23.48 -3.45 -2.58
C LEU A 309 22.93 -4.07 -3.87
N PHE A 310 21.62 -3.96 -4.10
CA PHE A 310 20.99 -4.48 -5.29
C PHE A 310 21.37 -3.67 -6.54
N LEU A 311 21.01 -2.38 -6.56
CA LEU A 311 21.07 -1.56 -7.76
C LEU A 311 22.49 -1.09 -8.10
N TYR A 312 23.34 -0.81 -7.10
CA TYR A 312 24.66 -0.23 -7.31
C TYR A 312 25.83 -1.21 -7.10
N VAL A 313 25.56 -2.41 -6.59
CA VAL A 313 26.60 -3.45 -6.46
C VAL A 313 26.25 -4.66 -7.34
N LEU A 314 25.14 -5.34 -7.05
CA LEU A 314 24.80 -6.60 -7.73
C LEU A 314 24.55 -6.42 -9.24
N ILE A 315 23.72 -5.45 -9.63
CA ILE A 315 23.38 -5.21 -11.02
C ILE A 315 24.61 -4.83 -11.86
N PRO A 316 25.45 -3.85 -11.43
CA PRO A 316 26.74 -3.57 -12.06
C PRO A 316 27.62 -4.80 -12.25
N ILE A 317 27.87 -5.55 -11.18
CA ILE A 317 28.76 -6.73 -11.24
C ILE A 317 28.26 -7.70 -12.30
N ALA A 318 26.98 -8.06 -12.26
CA ALA A 318 26.42 -9.04 -13.18
C ALA A 318 26.37 -8.56 -14.64
N TYR A 319 26.10 -7.26 -14.86
CA TYR A 319 26.08 -6.71 -16.22
C TYR A 319 27.47 -6.64 -16.84
N TRP A 320 28.44 -6.06 -16.13
CA TRP A 320 29.81 -5.88 -16.62
C TRP A 320 30.67 -7.15 -16.55
N SER A 321 30.30 -8.15 -15.75
CA SER A 321 30.88 -9.49 -15.85
C SER A 321 30.29 -10.31 -17.01
N ASN A 322 29.39 -9.72 -17.80
CA ASN A 322 28.61 -10.35 -18.86
C ASN A 322 27.97 -11.69 -18.42
N ALA A 323 27.43 -11.75 -17.19
CA ALA A 323 26.78 -12.95 -16.69
C ALA A 323 25.52 -13.24 -17.52
N TYR A 324 25.39 -14.48 -18.03
CA TYR A 324 24.26 -14.89 -18.87
C TYR A 324 24.03 -14.02 -20.13
N ASP A 325 25.11 -13.58 -20.79
CA ASP A 325 25.05 -12.72 -21.99
C ASP A 325 24.32 -11.37 -21.74
N ALA A 326 24.40 -10.86 -20.51
CA ALA A 326 23.76 -9.64 -20.04
C ALA A 326 23.94 -8.42 -20.97
N GLU A 327 25.13 -8.25 -21.56
CA GLU A 327 25.47 -7.07 -22.36
C GLU A 327 24.63 -6.96 -23.64
N ARG A 328 24.04 -8.07 -24.10
CA ARG A 328 23.16 -8.09 -25.27
C ARG A 328 21.83 -7.36 -25.03
N PHE A 329 21.47 -7.15 -23.76
CA PHE A 329 20.19 -6.58 -23.36
C PHE A 329 20.36 -5.21 -22.69
N PRO A 330 19.32 -4.36 -22.70
CA PRO A 330 19.33 -3.13 -21.92
C PRO A 330 19.51 -3.43 -20.42
N LEU A 331 20.33 -2.62 -19.75
CA LEU A 331 20.59 -2.73 -18.30
C LEU A 331 19.30 -2.67 -17.48
N PHE A 332 18.39 -1.77 -17.86
CA PHE A 332 17.12 -1.53 -17.21
C PHE A 332 15.98 -1.71 -18.22
N SER A 333 15.24 -2.81 -18.13
CA SER A 333 14.09 -3.10 -18.99
C SER A 333 13.20 -4.17 -18.37
N ALA A 334 11.88 -3.97 -18.46
CA ALA A 334 10.87 -4.97 -18.09
C ALA A 334 10.44 -5.85 -19.29
N HIS A 335 11.02 -5.63 -20.47
CA HIS A 335 10.72 -6.45 -21.66
C HIS A 335 11.50 -7.77 -21.64
N THR A 336 10.95 -8.75 -22.36
CA THR A 336 11.59 -10.03 -22.67
C THR A 336 12.26 -9.98 -24.03
N PHE A 337 13.34 -10.73 -24.20
CA PHE A 337 14.20 -10.68 -25.38
C PHE A 337 14.46 -12.06 -25.99
N ASP A 338 14.78 -12.08 -27.28
CA ASP A 338 15.32 -13.26 -27.96
C ASP A 338 16.86 -13.28 -27.92
N SER A 339 17.46 -14.36 -28.42
CA SER A 339 18.91 -14.60 -28.44
C SER A 339 19.71 -13.52 -29.20
N THR A 340 19.04 -12.74 -30.05
CA THR A 340 19.61 -11.65 -30.84
C THR A 340 19.50 -10.28 -30.16
N GLY A 341 18.87 -10.21 -28.98
CA GLY A 341 18.64 -8.96 -28.25
C GLY A 341 17.41 -8.17 -28.69
N LYS A 342 16.57 -8.74 -29.57
CA LYS A 342 15.31 -8.11 -29.99
C LYS A 342 14.18 -8.48 -29.02
N ILE A 343 13.13 -7.66 -29.00
CA ILE A 343 11.93 -7.94 -28.19
C ILE A 343 11.35 -9.29 -28.63
N TYR A 344 11.09 -10.16 -27.64
CA TYR A 344 10.67 -11.53 -27.88
C TYR A 344 9.30 -11.59 -28.54
N ASN A 345 9.20 -12.27 -29.69
CA ASN A 345 7.94 -12.40 -30.41
C ASN A 345 7.17 -13.67 -29.98
N ILE A 346 6.15 -13.47 -29.14
CA ILE A 346 5.31 -14.54 -28.58
C ILE A 346 4.46 -15.25 -29.65
N THR A 347 4.01 -14.55 -30.70
CA THR A 347 3.13 -15.15 -31.71
C THR A 347 3.84 -16.19 -32.58
N ARG A 348 5.17 -16.26 -32.54
CA ARG A 348 5.95 -17.27 -33.27
C ARG A 348 5.92 -18.65 -32.61
N ILE A 349 5.71 -18.69 -31.29
CA ILE A 349 5.81 -19.92 -30.49
C ILE A 349 4.45 -20.39 -29.98
N LEU A 350 3.43 -19.54 -30.06
CA LEU A 350 2.10 -19.85 -29.59
C LEU A 350 1.23 -20.33 -30.76
N ASN A 351 0.56 -21.46 -30.57
CA ASN A 351 -0.41 -21.94 -31.54
C ASN A 351 -1.74 -21.19 -31.37
N ASP A 352 -2.18 -20.53 -32.45
CA ASP A 352 -3.40 -19.74 -32.42
C ASP A 352 -4.69 -20.56 -32.24
N LYS A 353 -4.69 -21.87 -32.44
CA LYS A 353 -5.93 -22.66 -32.34
C LYS A 353 -6.10 -23.32 -30.99
N ALA A 354 -5.03 -23.90 -30.44
CA ALA A 354 -5.09 -24.69 -29.21
C ALA A 354 -4.57 -23.92 -27.98
N PHE A 355 -3.97 -22.73 -28.16
CA PHE A 355 -3.34 -21.97 -27.07
C PHE A 355 -2.29 -22.80 -26.32
N ASP A 356 -1.58 -23.65 -27.06
CA ASP A 356 -0.45 -24.44 -26.60
C ASP A 356 0.87 -23.86 -27.12
N LEU A 357 1.93 -24.14 -26.36
CA LEU A 357 3.30 -23.82 -26.76
C LEU A 357 3.71 -24.79 -27.86
N ASN A 358 4.03 -24.26 -29.04
CA ASN A 358 4.67 -25.02 -30.10
C ASN A 358 6.16 -25.16 -29.77
N ILE A 359 6.52 -26.32 -29.23
CA ILE A 359 7.90 -26.64 -28.79
C ILE A 359 8.87 -26.58 -29.97
N ASP A 360 8.50 -27.11 -31.14
CA ASP A 360 9.36 -27.09 -32.32
C ASP A 360 9.63 -25.66 -32.80
N ALA A 361 8.61 -24.79 -32.78
CA ALA A 361 8.78 -23.38 -33.14
C ALA A 361 9.60 -22.61 -32.09
N TYR A 362 9.48 -22.97 -30.81
CA TYR A 362 10.28 -22.40 -29.72
C TYR A 362 11.76 -22.75 -29.87
N ASP A 363 12.07 -24.03 -30.06
CA ASP A 363 13.45 -24.53 -30.18
C ASP A 363 14.15 -23.97 -31.44
N ASN A 364 13.39 -23.74 -32.52
CA ASN A 364 13.90 -23.12 -33.74
C ASN A 364 14.01 -21.58 -33.69
N TYR A 365 13.23 -20.91 -32.82
CA TYR A 365 13.24 -19.44 -32.73
C TYR A 365 14.30 -18.95 -31.74
N SER A 366 14.06 -19.13 -30.45
CA SER A 366 14.95 -18.68 -29.38
C SER A 366 14.41 -19.08 -28.01
N LYS A 367 15.32 -19.29 -27.06
CA LYS A 367 14.98 -19.22 -25.64
C LYS A 367 14.54 -17.81 -25.24
N LEU A 368 13.78 -17.70 -24.15
CA LEU A 368 13.37 -16.43 -23.57
C LEU A 368 14.51 -15.86 -22.72
N TYR A 369 14.93 -14.64 -23.01
CA TYR A 369 15.95 -13.92 -22.24
C TYR A 369 15.34 -12.74 -21.49
N LEU A 370 15.92 -12.43 -20.33
CA LEU A 370 15.52 -11.33 -19.45
C LEU A 370 16.71 -10.39 -19.28
N SER A 371 16.42 -9.11 -19.02
CA SER A 371 17.46 -8.20 -18.53
C SER A 371 17.97 -8.67 -17.16
N VAL A 372 19.21 -8.33 -16.83
CA VAL A 372 19.81 -8.66 -15.52
C VAL A 372 18.98 -8.11 -14.36
N MET A 373 18.51 -6.86 -14.50
CA MET A 373 17.64 -6.23 -13.51
C MET A 373 16.34 -7.01 -13.32
N PHE A 374 15.69 -7.41 -14.41
CA PHE A 374 14.44 -8.15 -14.32
C PHE A 374 14.65 -9.54 -13.69
N ALA A 375 15.70 -10.26 -14.11
CA ALA A 375 16.02 -11.58 -13.58
C ALA A 375 16.28 -11.57 -12.05
N PHE A 376 17.14 -10.66 -11.57
CA PHE A 376 17.42 -10.57 -10.14
C PHE A 376 16.24 -10.04 -9.33
N THR A 377 15.47 -9.09 -9.86
CA THR A 377 14.24 -8.62 -9.19
C THR A 377 13.31 -9.79 -8.95
N TYR A 378 13.10 -10.63 -9.96
CA TYR A 378 12.25 -11.82 -9.85
C TYR A 378 12.81 -12.85 -8.84
N GLY A 379 14.12 -13.10 -8.88
CA GLY A 379 14.79 -13.98 -7.93
C GLY A 379 14.71 -13.49 -6.48
N LEU A 380 14.90 -12.19 -6.25
CA LEU A 380 14.80 -11.57 -4.93
C LEU A 380 13.36 -11.57 -4.40
N CYS A 381 12.35 -11.44 -5.26
CA CYS A 381 10.94 -11.59 -4.85
C CYS A 381 10.67 -13.00 -4.27
N PHE A 382 11.25 -14.05 -4.83
CA PHE A 382 11.15 -15.39 -4.24
C PHE A 382 11.97 -15.53 -2.96
N ALA A 383 13.19 -14.95 -2.93
CA ALA A 383 14.05 -14.97 -1.76
C ALA A 383 13.40 -14.25 -0.56
N TYR A 384 12.64 -13.18 -0.79
CA TYR A 384 11.95 -12.41 0.24
C TYR A 384 10.99 -13.27 1.09
N LEU A 385 10.29 -14.23 0.49
CA LEU A 385 9.40 -15.14 1.22
C LEU A 385 10.19 -16.02 2.21
N MET A 386 11.31 -16.59 1.75
CA MET A 386 12.19 -17.41 2.59
C MET A 386 12.95 -16.57 3.63
N ALA A 387 13.33 -15.35 3.27
CA ALA A 387 13.94 -14.40 4.18
C ALA A 387 13.00 -14.04 5.33
N SER A 388 11.69 -13.89 5.07
CA SER A 388 10.68 -13.65 6.12
C SER A 388 10.61 -14.80 7.12
N ILE A 389 10.59 -16.05 6.63
CA ILE A 389 10.60 -17.24 7.51
C ILE A 389 11.91 -17.30 8.32
N SER A 390 13.04 -17.04 7.67
CA SER A 390 14.37 -17.06 8.31
C SER A 390 14.50 -15.97 9.37
N HIS A 391 13.96 -14.77 9.09
CA HIS A 391 13.94 -13.66 10.02
C HIS A 391 13.18 -14.04 11.30
N VAL A 392 11.95 -14.56 11.16
CA VAL A 392 11.15 -15.01 12.30
C VAL A 392 11.87 -16.12 13.07
N ALA A 393 12.44 -17.11 12.39
CA ALA A 393 13.16 -18.20 13.05
C ALA A 393 14.39 -17.73 13.85
N LEU A 394 15.10 -16.71 13.39
CA LEU A 394 16.32 -16.20 14.03
C LEU A 394 16.04 -15.17 15.13
N PHE A 395 15.04 -14.31 14.95
CA PHE A 395 14.73 -13.21 15.86
C PHE A 395 13.67 -13.60 16.90
N ASP A 396 12.64 -14.34 16.50
CA ASP A 396 11.49 -14.70 17.36
C ASP A 396 11.48 -16.18 17.76
N GLY A 397 12.37 -17.00 17.18
CA GLY A 397 12.48 -18.44 17.46
C GLY A 397 13.27 -18.80 18.73
N LYS A 398 13.49 -17.85 19.64
CA LYS A 398 14.15 -18.05 20.93
C LYS A 398 13.20 -17.90 22.10
#